data_AF-A0A522UNS4-F1
#
_entry.id   AF-A0A522UNS4-F1
#
_cell.length_a   1.000
_cell.length_b   1.000
_cell.length_c   1.000
_cell.angle_alpha   90.00
_cell.angle_beta   90.00
_cell.angle_gamma   90.00
#
_symmetry.space_group_name_H-M   'P 1'
#
loop_
_entity.id
_entity.type
_entity.pdbx_description
1 polymer ?
#
loop_
_entity_poly.entity_id
_entity_poly.type
_entity_poly.pdbx_seq_one_letter_code
_entity_poly.pdbx_strand_id
1 'polypeptide(L)' 'MKQERWGNIGSKFAHLTSAHPCYNEKAHFTTARIHLPVAPRCNIQCNYCIRKLDKCEHRPGVAG' A
#
# COMPACT_ATOMS: atom_id res chain seq x y z
N MET A 1 24.02 24.62 10.36
CA MET A 1 23.93 23.51 11.34
C MET A 1 22.93 22.49 10.83
N LYS A 2 23.39 21.42 10.18
CA LYS A 2 22.55 20.27 9.81
C LYS A 2 22.28 19.52 11.11
N GLN A 3 21.02 19.36 11.49
CA GLN A 3 20.67 18.69 12.74
C GLN A 3 21.10 17.22 12.67
N GLU A 4 22.08 16.84 13.48
CA GLU A 4 22.66 15.49 13.60
C GLU A 4 21.71 14.48 14.29
N ARG A 5 20.48 14.91 14.62
CA ARG A 5 19.53 14.19 15.47
C ARG A 5 18.92 12.94 14.82
N TRP A 6 19.10 12.75 13.52
CA TRP A 6 18.63 11.56 12.77
C TRP A 6 19.74 10.75 12.10
N GLY A 7 21.00 10.90 12.51
CA GLY A 7 22.13 10.19 11.90
C GLY A 7 22.14 8.66 12.09
N ASN A 8 21.37 8.12 13.05
CA ASN A 8 21.42 6.71 13.43
C ASN A 8 20.05 6.04 13.64
N ILE A 9 18.96 6.60 13.10
CA ILE A 9 17.67 5.87 13.03
C ILE A 9 17.75 4.89 11.85
N GLY A 10 18.58 3.87 12.02
CA GLY A 10 18.54 2.68 11.19
C GLY A 10 17.13 2.12 11.32
N SER A 11 16.34 2.30 10.27
CA SER A 11 14.92 1.99 10.33
C SER A 11 14.80 0.51 10.70
N LYS A 12 14.08 0.22 11.79
CA LYS A 12 13.81 -1.15 12.27
C LYS A 12 13.29 -2.08 11.15
N PHE A 13 12.84 -1.50 10.04
CA PHE A 13 12.23 -2.13 8.89
C PHE A 13 12.99 -1.90 7.57
N ALA A 14 14.29 -1.53 7.62
CA ALA A 14 15.08 -1.25 6.42
C ALA A 14 15.03 -2.41 5.40
N HIS A 15 15.13 -3.64 5.89
CA HIS A 15 15.02 -4.86 5.09
C HIS A 15 13.63 -5.05 4.44
N LEU A 16 12.56 -4.61 5.11
CA LEU A 16 11.19 -4.71 4.59
C LEU A 16 10.96 -3.63 3.53
N THR A 17 11.40 -2.39 3.78
CA THR A 17 11.28 -1.31 2.81
C THR A 17 12.11 -1.55 1.55
N SER A 18 13.25 -2.24 1.65
CA SER A 18 14.07 -2.56 0.48
C SER A 18 13.49 -3.69 -0.36
N ALA A 19 12.79 -4.66 0.23
CA ALA A 19 12.26 -5.83 -0.47
C ALA A 19 10.80 -5.68 -0.92
N HIS A 20 10.02 -4.77 -0.32
CA HIS A 20 8.59 -4.68 -0.59
C HIS A 20 8.28 -3.85 -1.86
N PRO A 21 7.44 -4.35 -2.78
CA PRO A 21 7.24 -3.74 -4.10
C PRO A 21 6.56 -2.37 -4.07
N CYS A 22 5.90 -1.99 -2.98
CA CYS A 22 5.31 -0.65 -2.85
C CYS A 22 6.30 0.42 -2.35
N TYR A 23 7.47 0.03 -1.85
CA TYR A 23 8.42 0.95 -1.20
C TYR A 23 9.76 1.03 -1.93
N ASN A 24 10.07 0.09 -2.83
CA ASN A 24 11.28 0.10 -3.64
C ASN A 24 10.94 -0.11 -5.12
N GLU A 25 11.35 0.86 -5.96
CA GLU A 25 11.18 0.85 -7.41
C GLU A 25 11.74 -0.42 -8.06
N LYS A 26 12.92 -0.90 -7.61
CA LYS A 26 13.53 -2.12 -8.16
C LYS A 26 12.75 -3.37 -7.77
N ALA A 27 12.22 -3.41 -6.54
CA ALA A 27 11.45 -4.54 -6.04
C ALA A 27 10.08 -4.66 -6.71
N HIS A 28 9.52 -3.56 -7.21
CA HIS A 28 8.26 -3.53 -7.95
C HIS A 28 8.28 -4.47 -9.18
N PHE A 29 9.44 -4.67 -9.79
CA PHE A 29 9.59 -5.51 -10.99
C PHE A 29 9.96 -6.97 -10.68
N THR A 30 10.31 -7.28 -9.43
CA THR A 30 10.80 -8.62 -9.04
C THR A 30 9.92 -9.33 -8.03
N THR A 31 9.11 -8.59 -7.27
CA THR A 31 8.32 -9.11 -6.16
C THR A 31 6.86 -8.71 -6.32
N ALA A 32 5.94 -9.65 -6.12
CA ALA A 32 4.50 -9.43 -6.21
C ALA A 32 3.82 -9.43 -4.83
N ARG A 33 2.63 -8.82 -4.75
CA ARG A 33 1.74 -8.86 -3.58
C ARG A 33 0.30 -9.10 -4.02
N ILE A 34 -0.48 -9.76 -3.18
CA ILE A 34 -1.90 -10.04 -3.42
C ILE A 34 -2.72 -9.32 -2.35
N HIS A 35 -3.83 -8.70 -2.75
CA HIS A 35 -4.81 -8.14 -1.82
C HIS A 35 -5.92 -9.17 -1.59
N LEU A 36 -6.28 -9.41 -0.32
CA LEU A 36 -7.41 -10.25 0.04
C LEU A 36 -8.57 -9.36 0.48
N PRO A 37 -9.75 -9.42 -0.19
CA PRO A 37 -10.89 -8.56 0.10
C PRO A 37 -11.67 -9.03 1.34
N VAL A 38 -11.07 -8.92 2.52
CA VAL A 38 -11.69 -9.33 3.80
C VAL A 38 -12.43 -8.20 4.53
N ALA A 39 -12.30 -6.95 4.06
CA ALA A 39 -12.82 -5.76 4.73
C ALA A 39 -13.87 -5.02 3.85
N PRO A 40 -15.16 -5.40 3.91
CA PRO A 40 -16.21 -4.84 3.05
C PRO A 40 -16.80 -3.50 3.55
N ARG A 41 -16.50 -3.09 4.78
CA ARG A 41 -17.04 -1.87 5.40
C ARG A 41 -15.94 -0.88 5.70
N CYS A 42 -16.27 0.41 5.60
CA CYS A 42 -15.44 1.51 6.09
C CYS A 42 -16.24 2.31 7.13
N ASN A 43 -15.54 2.98 8.05
CA ASN A 43 -16.12 3.78 9.13
C ASN A 43 -16.27 5.28 8.80
N ILE A 44 -15.67 5.74 7.70
CA ILE A 44 -15.76 7.13 7.20
C ILE A 44 -16.21 7.10 5.74
N GLN A 45 -16.86 8.15 5.23
CA GLN A 45 -17.23 8.29 3.82
C GLN A 45 -16.41 9.42 3.18
N CYS A 46 -15.53 9.10 2.23
CA CYS A 46 -14.76 10.11 1.50
C CYS A 46 -15.61 10.72 0.37
N ASN A 47 -15.35 11.99 0.02
CA ASN A 47 -16.07 12.68 -1.05
C ASN A 47 -15.85 12.08 -2.45
N TYR A 48 -14.80 11.28 -2.64
CA TYR A 48 -14.46 10.64 -3.91
C TYR A 48 -14.76 9.13 -3.93
N CYS A 49 -15.26 8.55 -2.85
CA CYS A 49 -15.49 7.11 -2.74
C CYS A 49 -16.95 6.76 -3.07
N ILE A 50 -17.17 5.91 -4.07
CA ILE A 50 -18.49 5.31 -4.32
C ILE A 50 -18.41 3.84 -3.91
N ARG A 51 -19.18 3.44 -2.88
CA ARG A 51 -19.23 2.06 -2.37
C ARG A 51 -20.28 1.23 -3.10
N LYS A 52 -20.20 1.14 -4.42
CA LYS A 52 -21.10 0.31 -5.23
C LYS A 52 -20.31 -0.88 -5.76
N LEU A 53 -21.00 -2.01 -5.88
CA LEU A 53 -20.49 -3.18 -6.59
C LEU A 53 -20.77 -2.97 -8.07
N ASP A 54 -19.76 -2.56 -8.82
CA ASP A 54 -19.89 -2.33 -10.26
C ASP A 54 -19.90 -3.65 -11.00
N LYS A 55 -21.05 -4.02 -11.59
CA LYS A 55 -21.20 -5.24 -12.39
C LYS A 55 -20.45 -5.20 -13.73
N CYS A 56 -20.08 -4.00 -14.18
CA CYS A 56 -19.48 -3.78 -15.50
C CYS A 56 -17.99 -3.41 -15.42
N GLU A 57 -17.50 -2.91 -14.28
CA GLU A 57 -16.10 -2.51 -14.15
C GLU A 57 -15.27 -3.70 -13.67
N HIS A 58 -14.51 -4.33 -14.58
CA HIS A 58 -13.61 -5.41 -14.22
C HIS A 58 -12.33 -4.85 -13.59
N ARG A 59 -12.36 -4.56 -12.29
CA ARG A 59 -11.20 -4.15 -11.50
C ARG A 59 -10.64 -5.34 -10.72
N PRO A 60 -9.74 -6.14 -11.30
CA PRO A 60 -9.14 -7.27 -10.58
C PRO A 60 -8.44 -6.77 -9.30
N GLY A 61 -8.84 -7.32 -8.15
CA GLY A 61 -8.27 -6.99 -6.85
C GLY A 61 -9.02 -5.92 -6.04
N VAL A 62 -10.12 -5.37 -6.56
CA VAL A 62 -11.10 -4.63 -5.75
C VAL A 62 -12.20 -5.62 -5.30
N ALA A 63 -12.69 -5.49 -4.07
CA ALA A 63 -13.85 -6.27 -3.63
C ALA A 63 -15.04 -5.95 -4.55
N GLY A 64 -15.40 -6.91 -5.39
CA GLY A 64 -16.54 -6.84 -6.31
C GLY A 64 -17.87 -7.12 -5.65
#